data_AF-A0A0V1DYM2-F1
#
_entry.id   AF-A0A0V1DYM2-F1
#
_cell.length_a   1.000
_cell.length_b   1.000
_cell.length_c   1.000
_cell.angle_alpha   90.00
_cell.angle_beta   90.00
_cell.angle_gamma   90.00
#
_symmetry.space_group_name_H-M   'P 1'
#
loop_
_entity.id
_entity.type
_entity.pdbx_description
1 polymer ?
#
loop_
_entity_poly.entity_id
_entity_poly.type
_entity_poly.pdbx_seq_one_letter_code
_entity_poly.pdbx_strand_id
1 'polypeptide(L)'
;LWWLFSKMLHSVVRSQLFLLFYILLFTLPCFYSTVSGIPFGSRNRRLYFNKMATYINNLQTTWKAGRNAYFETVPLHVIQGMMGVRRSSKLETNSIPLPVISYEHIVMEIPAEFDSRKQWPYCPSIGEIRDQSNCGSCWAFGAVEAISDRICIATDGRQKPHISSTDLLSCCKICGFGCQGGDPHQAWSFWVKYGLVTGGNYTTHDGCRPYPFAPCNHHSNGTLGPCSHDLEPTPICKKACQSTYKIQYSKDKYYGLKAYSLHNKASDLQKELMMNGPLEVAFQVYEDFLLYKTGVYQHHTGSALGGHAVRLLGWGEQNGVPYWLLANSWNTEWGDEGFFKIYRGRDECGIESEAVAGLYKKPT
;
A
#
# COMPACT_ATOMS: atom_id res chain seq x y z
N LEU A 1 28.86 -19.71 -72.21
CA LEU A 1 27.81 -20.65 -71.76
C LEU A 1 28.19 -22.15 -71.82
N TRP A 2 29.48 -22.52 -71.96
CA TRP A 2 29.92 -23.92 -71.94
C TRP A 2 31.03 -24.20 -70.92
N TRP A 3 31.15 -23.32 -69.92
CA TRP A 3 32.11 -23.43 -68.81
C TRP A 3 31.41 -23.50 -67.44
N LEU A 4 30.07 -23.58 -67.42
CA LEU A 4 29.23 -23.59 -66.21
C LEU A 4 28.58 -24.95 -65.90
N PHE A 5 28.87 -26.03 -66.65
CA PHE A 5 28.18 -27.32 -66.47
C PHE A 5 29.07 -28.53 -66.12
N SER A 6 30.40 -28.46 -66.23
CA SER A 6 31.24 -29.67 -66.15
C SER A 6 31.93 -29.93 -64.79
N LYS A 7 31.94 -28.97 -63.85
CA LYS A 7 32.45 -29.22 -62.48
C LYS A 7 31.39 -29.12 -61.38
N MET A 8 30.12 -29.13 -61.76
CA MET A 8 28.99 -29.53 -60.91
C MET A 8 28.99 -31.04 -60.58
N LEU A 9 29.87 -31.82 -61.20
CA LEU A 9 29.96 -33.28 -61.04
C LEU A 9 31.02 -33.76 -60.02
N HIS A 10 31.78 -32.86 -59.37
CA HIS A 10 32.77 -33.23 -58.33
C HIS A 10 32.34 -32.86 -56.90
N SER A 11 31.20 -32.18 -56.72
CA SER A 11 30.67 -31.84 -55.38
C SER A 11 29.56 -32.80 -54.93
N VAL A 12 28.87 -33.46 -55.86
CA VAL A 12 27.65 -34.25 -55.56
C VAL A 12 27.96 -35.72 -55.19
N VAL A 13 29.17 -36.23 -55.45
CA VAL A 13 29.57 -37.61 -55.08
C VAL A 13 30.18 -37.70 -53.67
N ARG A 14 30.40 -36.57 -52.99
CA ARG A 14 30.78 -36.54 -51.56
C ARG A 14 29.57 -36.65 -50.60
N SER A 15 28.36 -36.70 -51.13
CA SER A 15 27.11 -36.61 -50.38
C SER A 15 26.43 -37.95 -50.03
N GLN A 16 27.07 -39.10 -50.23
CA GLN A 16 26.41 -40.41 -49.98
C GLN A 16 27.24 -41.49 -49.28
N LEU A 17 28.42 -41.18 -48.72
CA LEU A 17 29.28 -42.23 -48.09
C LEU A 17 29.83 -41.88 -46.69
N PHE A 18 29.30 -40.84 -46.03
CA PHE A 18 29.59 -40.55 -44.61
C PHE A 18 28.33 -40.58 -43.71
N LEU A 19 27.18 -40.98 -44.27
CA LEU A 19 26.12 -41.65 -43.52
C LEU A 19 26.46 -43.14 -43.57
N LEU A 20 26.43 -43.85 -42.44
CA LEU A 20 26.71 -45.30 -42.27
C LEU A 20 28.08 -45.68 -41.65
N PHE A 21 28.61 -44.84 -40.77
CA PHE A 21 29.29 -45.35 -39.57
C PHE A 21 28.51 -44.82 -38.36
N TYR A 22 27.38 -45.48 -38.06
CA TYR A 22 27.26 -46.29 -36.85
C TYR A 22 27.60 -45.46 -35.60
N ILE A 23 26.65 -44.70 -35.04
CA ILE A 23 25.40 -45.19 -34.42
C ILE A 23 25.71 -46.38 -33.50
N LEU A 24 26.52 -46.15 -32.47
CA LEU A 24 26.63 -46.93 -31.24
C LEU A 24 27.71 -46.25 -30.38
N LEU A 25 27.33 -45.33 -29.48
CA LEU A 25 28.05 -45.02 -28.22
C LEU A 25 27.61 -43.76 -27.45
N PHE A 26 26.48 -43.11 -27.78
CA PHE A 26 25.98 -42.00 -26.93
C PHE A 26 24.50 -42.16 -26.56
N THR A 27 24.20 -43.26 -25.86
CA THR A 27 23.04 -43.34 -24.96
C THR A 27 23.56 -43.42 -23.53
N LEU A 28 24.01 -42.28 -23.01
CA LEU A 28 24.07 -42.05 -21.56
C LEU A 28 23.07 -40.94 -21.27
N PRO A 29 22.00 -41.20 -20.50
CA PRO A 29 21.07 -40.15 -20.12
C PRO A 29 21.84 -39.17 -19.25
N CYS A 30 22.05 -37.96 -19.75
CA CYS A 30 22.38 -36.83 -18.90
C CYS A 30 21.20 -36.66 -17.96
N PHE A 31 21.34 -37.16 -16.73
CA PHE A 31 20.47 -36.80 -15.63
C PHE A 31 20.55 -35.28 -15.49
N TYR A 32 19.60 -34.59 -16.12
CA TYR A 32 19.18 -33.27 -15.68
C TYR A 32 18.66 -33.47 -14.26
N SER A 33 19.56 -33.31 -13.30
CA SER A 33 19.15 -32.93 -11.96
C SER A 33 18.50 -31.57 -12.14
N THR A 34 17.16 -31.57 -12.07
CA THR A 34 16.35 -30.38 -11.90
C THR A 34 16.72 -29.76 -10.55
N VAL A 35 17.83 -29.03 -10.52
CA VAL A 35 18.01 -28.00 -9.50
C VAL A 35 16.88 -27.02 -9.78
N SER A 36 15.86 -27.06 -8.93
CA SER A 36 14.76 -26.11 -8.89
C SER A 36 15.36 -24.71 -8.94
N GLY A 37 15.29 -24.12 -10.13
CA GLY A 37 15.90 -22.85 -10.46
C GLY A 37 15.23 -21.75 -9.67
N ILE A 38 15.85 -21.36 -8.56
CA ILE A 38 15.65 -20.04 -7.99
C ILE A 38 15.98 -19.04 -9.12
N PRO A 39 15.04 -18.22 -9.61
CA PRO A 39 15.27 -17.37 -10.77
C PRO A 39 16.48 -16.46 -10.51
N PHE A 40 17.37 -16.37 -11.50
CA PHE A 40 18.70 -15.73 -11.42
C PHE A 40 18.67 -14.30 -10.84
N GLY A 41 17.55 -13.56 -10.97
CA GLY A 41 17.36 -12.23 -10.39
C GLY A 41 17.08 -12.19 -8.87
N SER A 42 16.53 -13.26 -8.27
CA SER A 42 16.14 -13.28 -6.86
C SER A 42 17.31 -13.41 -5.89
N ARG A 43 18.39 -14.14 -6.25
CA ARG A 43 19.63 -14.18 -5.46
C ARG A 43 20.30 -12.80 -5.37
N ASN A 44 20.25 -12.03 -6.46
CA ASN A 44 20.82 -10.69 -6.50
C ASN A 44 20.00 -9.70 -5.65
N ARG A 45 18.66 -9.74 -5.72
CA ARG A 45 17.79 -8.92 -4.86
C ARG A 45 17.91 -9.24 -3.37
N ARG A 46 17.97 -10.52 -3.00
CA ARG A 46 18.21 -10.90 -1.60
C ARG A 46 19.53 -10.35 -1.08
N LEU A 47 20.61 -10.47 -1.85
CA LEU A 47 21.90 -9.91 -1.47
C LEU A 47 21.86 -8.38 -1.38
N TYR A 48 21.16 -7.72 -2.31
CA TYR A 48 20.95 -6.27 -2.32
C TYR A 48 20.28 -5.78 -1.03
N PHE A 49 19.12 -6.32 -0.68
CA PHE A 49 18.39 -5.93 0.54
C PHE A 49 19.15 -6.29 1.82
N ASN A 50 19.88 -7.41 1.86
CA ASN A 50 20.74 -7.74 3.00
C ASN A 50 21.88 -6.71 3.18
N LYS A 51 22.52 -6.29 2.09
CA LYS A 51 23.56 -5.26 2.14
C LYS A 51 22.99 -3.91 2.58
N MET A 52 21.82 -3.55 2.07
CA MET A 52 21.10 -2.34 2.47
C MET A 52 20.74 -2.35 3.96
N ALA A 53 20.16 -3.43 4.46
CA ALA A 53 19.83 -3.57 5.88
C ALA A 53 21.09 -3.46 6.77
N THR A 54 22.18 -4.11 6.36
CA THR A 54 23.48 -4.03 7.06
C THR A 54 24.01 -2.59 7.07
N TYR A 55 23.96 -1.91 5.93
CA TYR A 55 24.37 -0.50 5.81
C TYR A 55 23.58 0.39 6.77
N ILE A 56 22.25 0.31 6.74
CA ILE A 56 21.36 1.11 7.61
C ILE A 56 21.65 0.84 9.09
N ASN A 57 21.78 -0.43 9.47
CA ASN A 57 22.02 -0.79 10.87
C ASN A 57 23.41 -0.34 11.36
N ASN A 58 24.40 -0.27 10.47
CA ASN A 58 25.75 0.22 10.78
C ASN A 58 25.82 1.75 10.93
N LEU A 59 24.93 2.50 10.28
CA LEU A 59 24.83 3.95 10.45
C LEU A 59 24.34 4.36 11.86
N GLN A 60 23.87 3.41 12.68
CA GLN A 60 23.32 3.68 14.02
C GLN A 60 22.20 4.73 14.00
N THR A 61 21.33 4.64 12.98
CA THR A 61 20.21 5.57 12.79
C THR A 61 19.11 5.34 13.83
N THR A 62 18.04 6.13 13.72
CA THR A 62 16.89 6.12 14.64
C THR A 62 15.94 4.93 14.43
N TRP A 63 16.22 4.05 13.46
CA TRP A 63 15.40 2.89 13.15
C TRP A 63 16.24 1.66 12.82
N LYS A 64 15.62 0.49 12.88
CA LYS A 64 16.26 -0.79 12.56
C LYS A 64 15.68 -1.38 11.29
N ALA A 65 16.57 -1.70 10.37
CA ALA A 65 16.25 -2.41 9.14
C ALA A 65 16.35 -3.93 9.36
N GLY A 66 15.44 -4.67 8.76
CA GLY A 66 15.41 -6.12 8.83
C GLY A 66 14.83 -6.74 7.57
N ARG A 67 15.01 -8.05 7.46
CA ARG A 67 14.63 -8.80 6.26
C ARG A 67 13.10 -8.91 6.13
N ASN A 68 12.59 -8.58 4.95
CA ASN A 68 11.23 -8.82 4.48
C ASN A 68 11.29 -9.62 3.17
N ALA A 69 11.27 -10.97 3.28
CA ALA A 69 11.61 -11.87 2.17
C ALA A 69 10.64 -11.78 0.99
N TYR A 70 9.41 -11.34 1.23
CA TYR A 70 8.43 -11.05 0.19
C TYR A 70 9.03 -10.16 -0.92
N PHE A 71 9.64 -9.03 -0.54
CA PHE A 71 10.21 -8.08 -1.49
C PHE A 71 11.47 -8.58 -2.22
N GLU A 72 12.07 -9.71 -1.80
CA GLU A 72 13.24 -10.28 -2.47
C GLU A 72 12.87 -11.04 -3.75
N THR A 73 11.70 -11.67 -3.77
CA THR A 73 11.28 -12.56 -4.85
C THR A 73 10.31 -11.89 -5.80
N VAL A 74 9.53 -10.93 -5.32
CA VAL A 74 8.46 -10.25 -6.07
C VAL A 74 9.02 -9.33 -7.17
N PRO A 75 8.37 -9.24 -8.34
CA PRO A 75 8.75 -8.30 -9.38
C PRO A 75 8.63 -6.84 -8.92
N LEU A 76 9.54 -5.97 -9.36
CA LEU A 76 9.54 -4.55 -8.98
C LEU A 76 8.22 -3.85 -9.28
N HIS A 77 7.57 -4.17 -10.41
CA HIS A 77 6.30 -3.56 -10.78
C HIS A 77 5.16 -3.89 -9.80
N VAL A 78 5.20 -5.04 -9.10
CA VAL A 78 4.21 -5.39 -8.07
C VAL A 78 4.50 -4.61 -6.79
N ILE A 79 5.77 -4.49 -6.40
CA ILE A 79 6.20 -3.67 -5.25
C ILE A 79 5.74 -2.22 -5.47
N GLN A 80 6.02 -1.66 -6.64
CA GLN A 80 5.57 -0.31 -7.01
C GLN A 80 4.05 -0.22 -7.12
N GLY A 81 3.39 -1.26 -7.63
CA GLY A 81 1.94 -1.33 -7.74
C GLY A 81 1.21 -1.38 -6.40
N MET A 82 1.87 -1.81 -5.33
CA MET A 82 1.33 -1.69 -3.96
C MET A 82 1.40 -0.25 -3.42
N MET A 83 2.24 0.61 -4.01
CA MET A 83 2.31 2.05 -3.72
C MET A 83 1.26 2.78 -4.58
N GLY A 84 0.03 2.72 -4.10
CA GLY A 84 -1.16 3.11 -4.86
C GLY A 84 -1.48 4.61 -4.90
N VAL A 85 -0.60 5.52 -4.50
CA VAL A 85 -0.88 6.97 -4.61
C VAL A 85 -0.36 7.50 -5.93
N ARG A 86 -1.28 8.03 -6.73
CA ARG A 86 -0.95 8.75 -7.95
C ARG A 86 -0.97 10.24 -7.62
N ARG A 87 0.21 10.87 -7.60
CA ARG A 87 0.29 12.33 -7.52
C ARG A 87 -0.40 12.91 -8.75
N SER A 88 -1.52 13.59 -8.54
CA SER A 88 -2.24 14.27 -9.60
C SER A 88 -1.32 15.36 -10.17
N SER A 89 -0.89 15.23 -11.43
CA SER A 89 -0.41 16.41 -12.12
C SER A 89 -1.62 17.33 -12.26
N LYS A 90 -1.49 18.62 -11.90
CA LYS A 90 -2.56 19.63 -12.00
C LYS A 90 -3.22 19.69 -13.40
N LEU A 91 -2.61 19.06 -14.40
CA LEU A 91 -3.01 19.00 -15.80
C LEU A 91 -3.84 17.76 -16.17
N GLU A 92 -3.80 16.67 -15.38
CA GLU A 92 -4.43 15.39 -15.78
C GLU A 92 -5.83 15.15 -15.21
N THR A 93 -6.26 15.94 -14.23
CA THR A 93 -7.59 15.73 -13.63
C THR A 93 -8.37 17.04 -13.60
N ASN A 94 -9.60 17.03 -14.13
CA ASN A 94 -10.62 18.07 -13.90
C ASN A 94 -11.09 18.10 -12.41
N SER A 95 -10.22 17.73 -11.48
CA SER A 95 -10.52 17.61 -10.06
C SER A 95 -10.44 18.98 -9.42
N ILE A 96 -11.52 19.36 -8.74
CA ILE A 96 -11.56 20.59 -7.96
C ILE A 96 -10.70 20.35 -6.70
N PRO A 97 -9.67 21.17 -6.44
CA PRO A 97 -8.86 21.00 -5.24
C PRO A 97 -9.73 21.15 -4.00
N LEU A 98 -9.46 20.34 -2.97
CA LEU A 98 -10.13 20.46 -1.69
C LEU A 98 -9.76 21.80 -1.03
N PRO A 99 -10.68 22.39 -0.24
CA PRO A 99 -10.34 23.56 0.56
C PRO A 99 -9.23 23.19 1.54
N VAL A 100 -8.24 24.07 1.69
CA VAL A 100 -7.14 23.90 2.63
C VAL A 100 -7.51 24.54 3.96
N ILE A 101 -7.44 23.76 5.04
CA ILE A 101 -7.66 24.22 6.41
C ILE A 101 -6.31 24.46 7.08
N SER A 102 -6.22 25.57 7.81
CA SER A 102 -5.12 25.86 8.71
C SER A 102 -5.64 26.10 10.12
N TYR A 103 -4.84 25.70 11.10
CA TYR A 103 -5.12 25.85 12.52
C TYR A 103 -4.18 26.86 13.20
N GLU A 104 -3.51 27.70 12.41
CA GLU A 104 -2.54 28.70 12.90
C GLU A 104 -3.15 29.65 13.94
N HIS A 105 -4.41 30.06 13.76
CA HIS A 105 -5.11 30.97 14.68
C HIS A 105 -5.80 30.28 15.87
N ILE A 106 -5.83 28.94 15.91
CA ILE A 106 -6.43 28.22 17.04
C ILE A 106 -5.38 28.10 18.14
N VAL A 107 -5.64 28.74 19.28
CA VAL A 107 -4.83 28.59 20.49
C VAL A 107 -5.20 27.27 21.16
N MET A 108 -4.34 26.27 20.98
CA MET A 108 -4.49 24.93 21.54
C MET A 108 -3.10 24.45 21.94
N GLU A 109 -2.96 24.03 23.20
CA GLU A 109 -1.73 23.43 23.69
C GLU A 109 -1.59 22.03 23.11
N ILE A 110 -0.48 21.78 22.39
CA ILE A 110 -0.20 20.49 21.77
C ILE A 110 0.66 19.68 22.74
N PRO A 111 0.20 18.53 23.25
CA PRO A 111 0.99 17.70 24.15
C PRO A 111 2.22 17.11 23.45
N ALA A 112 3.25 16.76 24.23
CA ALA A 112 4.47 16.15 23.70
C ALA A 112 4.22 14.82 22.98
N GLU A 113 3.24 14.04 23.47
CA GLU A 113 2.79 12.79 22.88
C GLU A 113 1.27 12.74 22.77
N PHE A 114 0.79 12.07 21.73
CA PHE A 114 -0.63 11.81 21.53
C PHE A 114 -0.81 10.50 20.78
N ASP A 115 -1.78 9.71 21.22
CA ASP A 115 -2.15 8.46 20.58
C ASP A 115 -3.68 8.37 20.55
N SER A 116 -4.25 8.41 19.35
CA SER A 116 -5.71 8.36 19.16
C SER A 116 -6.34 7.14 19.81
N ARG A 117 -5.62 6.02 19.93
CA ARG A 117 -6.11 4.79 20.57
C ARG A 117 -6.32 4.97 22.08
N LYS A 118 -5.46 5.79 22.71
CA LYS A 118 -5.58 6.16 24.13
C LYS A 118 -6.63 7.24 24.35
N GLN A 119 -6.75 8.18 23.42
CA GLN A 119 -7.72 9.27 23.49
C GLN A 119 -9.16 8.78 23.32
N TRP A 120 -9.39 7.83 22.41
CA TRP A 120 -10.71 7.30 22.09
C TRP A 120 -10.76 5.76 22.20
N PRO A 121 -10.59 5.20 23.40
CA PRO A 121 -10.50 3.75 23.59
C PRO A 121 -11.81 3.01 23.26
N TYR A 122 -12.93 3.74 23.21
CA TYR A 122 -14.24 3.20 22.81
C TYR A 122 -14.39 2.98 21.30
N CYS A 123 -13.41 3.42 20.49
CA CYS A 123 -13.36 3.27 19.04
C CYS A 123 -12.29 2.23 18.63
N PRO A 124 -12.64 0.94 18.52
CA PRO A 124 -11.67 -0.12 18.29
C PRO A 124 -11.01 -0.06 16.91
N SER A 125 -11.67 0.53 15.91
CA SER A 125 -11.13 0.70 14.55
C SER A 125 -9.82 1.50 14.53
N ILE A 126 -9.59 2.37 15.53
CA ILE A 126 -8.38 3.20 15.58
C ILE A 126 -7.14 2.32 15.70
N GLY A 127 -7.22 1.23 16.46
CA GLY A 127 -6.13 0.27 16.63
C GLY A 127 -6.12 -0.86 15.59
N GLU A 128 -7.11 -0.92 14.70
CA GLU A 128 -7.19 -1.96 13.67
C GLU A 128 -6.15 -1.72 12.57
N ILE A 129 -5.42 -2.77 12.20
CA ILE A 129 -4.57 -2.82 11.02
C ILE A 129 -5.22 -3.70 9.96
N ARG A 130 -5.29 -3.20 8.72
CA ARG A 130 -5.85 -3.94 7.59
C ARG A 130 -4.78 -4.38 6.60
N ASP A 131 -5.19 -5.18 5.61
CA ASP A 131 -4.32 -5.67 4.54
C ASP A 131 -4.94 -5.34 3.17
N GLN A 132 -4.22 -4.54 2.38
CA GLN A 132 -4.60 -4.20 1.02
C GLN A 132 -4.30 -5.34 0.02
N SER A 133 -3.62 -6.41 0.44
CA SER A 133 -3.12 -7.50 -0.40
C SER A 133 -2.23 -6.95 -1.53
N ASN A 134 -2.17 -7.61 -2.67
CA ASN A 134 -1.44 -7.14 -3.86
C ASN A 134 -2.25 -6.19 -4.74
N CYS A 135 -2.97 -5.26 -4.14
CA CYS A 135 -3.71 -4.23 -4.85
C CYS A 135 -3.14 -2.87 -4.46
N GLY A 136 -2.92 -1.96 -5.42
CA GLY A 136 -2.55 -0.56 -5.16
C GLY A 136 -3.70 0.28 -4.62
N SER A 137 -4.37 -0.19 -3.57
CA SER A 137 -5.57 0.40 -2.97
C SER A 137 -5.28 1.20 -1.70
N CYS A 138 -4.01 1.47 -1.35
CA CYS A 138 -3.64 2.22 -0.13
C CYS A 138 -4.39 3.56 0.00
N TRP A 139 -4.63 4.27 -1.10
CA TRP A 139 -5.41 5.53 -1.17
C TRP A 139 -6.88 5.36 -0.77
N ALA A 140 -7.42 4.15 -0.88
CA ALA A 140 -8.75 3.82 -0.41
C ALA A 140 -8.71 3.32 1.03
N PHE A 141 -7.65 2.61 1.44
CA PHE A 141 -7.48 2.11 2.80
C PHE A 141 -7.28 3.24 3.82
N GLY A 142 -6.31 4.14 3.58
CA GLY A 142 -6.08 5.30 4.45
C GLY A 142 -7.37 6.11 4.65
N ALA A 143 -8.11 6.35 3.57
CA ALA A 143 -9.41 7.01 3.60
C ALA A 143 -10.43 6.26 4.46
N VAL A 144 -10.77 5.01 4.15
CA VAL A 144 -11.87 4.31 4.83
C VAL A 144 -11.55 3.95 6.28
N GLU A 145 -10.28 3.74 6.61
CA GLU A 145 -9.85 3.52 7.99
C GLU A 145 -10.06 4.81 8.81
N ALA A 146 -9.56 5.96 8.33
CA ALA A 146 -9.75 7.24 9.01
C ALA A 146 -11.23 7.64 9.07
N ILE A 147 -12.01 7.38 8.02
CA ILE A 147 -13.46 7.63 8.02
C ILE A 147 -14.15 6.76 9.08
N SER A 148 -13.79 5.48 9.20
CA SER A 148 -14.37 4.57 10.22
C SER A 148 -14.13 5.10 11.63
N ASP A 149 -12.90 5.55 11.91
CA ASP A 149 -12.52 6.17 13.18
C ASP A 149 -13.32 7.43 13.45
N ARG A 150 -13.39 8.33 12.47
CA ARG A 150 -14.07 9.61 12.59
C ARG A 150 -15.57 9.47 12.78
N ILE A 151 -16.20 8.46 12.19
CA ILE A 151 -17.62 8.15 12.47
C ILE A 151 -17.79 7.74 13.92
N CYS A 152 -16.92 6.89 14.44
CA CYS A 152 -16.97 6.48 15.85
C CYS A 152 -16.74 7.65 16.81
N ILE A 153 -15.71 8.45 16.56
CA ILE A 153 -15.37 9.63 17.37
C ILE A 153 -16.52 10.64 17.34
N ALA A 154 -17.02 10.99 16.15
CA ALA A 154 -18.08 11.99 15.99
C ALA A 154 -19.43 11.54 16.58
N THR A 155 -19.62 10.25 16.82
CA THR A 155 -20.85 9.69 17.40
C THR A 155 -20.68 9.25 18.85
N ASP A 156 -19.55 9.56 19.48
CA ASP A 156 -19.24 9.18 20.87
C ASP A 156 -19.36 7.66 21.08
N GLY A 157 -18.91 6.89 20.08
CA GLY A 157 -18.93 5.43 20.09
C GLY A 157 -20.28 4.79 19.79
N ARG A 158 -21.33 5.56 19.48
CA ARG A 158 -22.66 5.01 19.13
C ARG A 158 -22.64 4.25 17.80
N GLN A 159 -21.78 4.65 16.86
CA GLN A 159 -21.61 3.97 15.57
C GLN A 159 -20.15 3.53 15.44
N LYS A 160 -19.93 2.27 15.08
CA LYS A 160 -18.58 1.70 14.90
C LYS A 160 -18.49 0.94 13.56
N PRO A 161 -18.79 1.58 12.42
CA PRO A 161 -18.78 0.88 11.15
C PRO A 161 -17.35 0.65 10.67
N HIS A 162 -17.11 -0.52 10.08
CA HIS A 162 -16.01 -0.65 9.13
C HIS A 162 -16.49 -0.15 7.78
N ILE A 163 -15.92 0.94 7.28
CA ILE A 163 -16.24 1.47 5.95
C ILE A 163 -15.52 0.66 4.87
N SER A 164 -16.26 0.35 3.80
CA SER A 164 -15.83 -0.54 2.73
C SER A 164 -14.77 0.10 1.84
N SER A 165 -13.54 -0.39 1.93
CA SER A 165 -12.50 -0.10 0.94
C SER A 165 -12.92 -0.59 -0.44
N THR A 166 -13.60 -1.73 -0.56
CA THR A 166 -14.12 -2.27 -1.83
C THR A 166 -15.07 -1.32 -2.54
N ASP A 167 -16.00 -0.70 -1.80
CA ASP A 167 -16.97 0.22 -2.39
C ASP A 167 -16.28 1.45 -2.95
N LEU A 168 -15.37 2.05 -2.18
CA LEU A 168 -14.56 3.18 -2.63
C LEU A 168 -13.68 2.79 -3.84
N LEU A 169 -12.90 1.72 -3.69
CA LEU A 169 -11.94 1.20 -4.68
C LEU A 169 -12.59 0.91 -6.03
N SER A 170 -13.76 0.26 -6.02
CA SER A 170 -14.40 -0.21 -7.26
C SER A 170 -15.28 0.86 -7.91
N CYS A 171 -15.96 1.70 -7.11
CA CYS A 171 -16.99 2.61 -7.59
C CYS A 171 -16.53 4.05 -7.78
N CYS A 172 -15.44 4.50 -7.15
CA CYS A 172 -14.95 5.85 -7.37
C CYS A 172 -14.15 5.98 -8.68
N LYS A 173 -14.83 6.34 -9.77
CA LYS A 173 -14.17 6.56 -11.07
C LYS A 173 -13.34 7.83 -11.15
N ILE A 174 -13.61 8.81 -10.29
CA ILE A 174 -12.83 10.06 -10.21
C ILE A 174 -11.57 9.93 -9.35
N CYS A 175 -11.44 8.84 -8.59
CA CYS A 175 -10.33 8.63 -7.68
C CYS A 175 -9.11 8.01 -8.37
N GLY A 176 -9.21 7.58 -9.63
CA GLY A 176 -8.12 6.93 -10.35
C GLY A 176 -8.51 5.54 -10.83
N PHE A 177 -7.55 4.62 -10.80
CA PHE A 177 -7.60 3.34 -11.54
C PHE A 177 -7.69 2.12 -10.61
N GLY A 178 -8.27 2.30 -9.43
CA GLY A 178 -8.51 1.21 -8.48
C GLY A 178 -7.20 0.63 -7.93
N CYS A 179 -6.93 -0.65 -8.20
CA CYS A 179 -5.69 -1.34 -7.81
C CYS A 179 -4.44 -0.87 -8.57
N GLN A 180 -4.59 -0.02 -9.59
CA GLN A 180 -3.47 0.65 -10.28
C GLN A 180 -3.20 2.05 -9.73
N GLY A 181 -3.68 2.31 -8.52
CA GLY A 181 -3.49 3.56 -7.79
C GLY A 181 -4.59 4.60 -8.01
N GLY A 182 -4.63 5.54 -7.08
CA GLY A 182 -5.62 6.61 -7.00
C GLY A 182 -5.17 7.79 -6.16
N ASP A 183 -6.10 8.73 -5.98
CA ASP A 183 -5.91 10.03 -5.34
C ASP A 183 -6.70 10.09 -4.02
N PRO A 184 -6.01 10.19 -2.87
CA PRO A 184 -6.64 10.40 -1.57
C PRO A 184 -7.64 11.56 -1.54
N HIS A 185 -7.37 12.70 -2.17
CA HIS A 185 -8.26 13.87 -2.16
C HIS A 185 -9.64 13.55 -2.74
N GLN A 186 -9.63 12.75 -3.81
CA GLN A 186 -10.83 12.34 -4.51
C GLN A 186 -11.60 11.28 -3.73
N ALA A 187 -10.93 10.46 -2.90
CA ALA A 187 -11.59 9.51 -2.02
C ALA A 187 -12.50 10.20 -1.00
N TRP A 188 -11.98 11.22 -0.33
CA TRP A 188 -12.77 12.00 0.63
C TRP A 188 -13.88 12.81 -0.06
N SER A 189 -13.61 13.35 -1.25
CA SER A 189 -14.64 14.01 -2.08
C SER A 189 -15.76 13.04 -2.47
N PHE A 190 -15.42 11.80 -2.83
CA PHE A 190 -16.40 10.75 -3.14
C PHE A 190 -17.24 10.39 -1.92
N TRP A 191 -16.64 10.29 -0.74
CA TRP A 191 -17.37 10.03 0.51
C TRP A 191 -18.40 11.13 0.82
N VAL A 192 -18.06 12.41 0.61
CA VAL A 192 -19.02 13.51 0.76
C VAL A 192 -20.14 13.43 -0.26
N LYS A 193 -19.81 13.21 -1.55
CA LYS A 193 -20.77 13.30 -2.65
C LYS A 193 -21.68 12.08 -2.79
N TYR A 194 -21.15 10.89 -2.59
CA TYR A 194 -21.84 9.62 -2.88
C TYR A 194 -22.00 8.71 -1.67
N GLY A 195 -21.26 8.97 -0.58
CA GLY A 195 -21.21 8.12 0.59
C GLY A 195 -20.56 6.77 0.32
N LEU A 196 -20.27 6.04 1.40
CA LEU A 196 -19.67 4.71 1.36
C LEU A 196 -20.47 3.74 2.23
N VAL A 197 -20.58 2.49 1.78
CA VAL A 197 -21.24 1.44 2.57
C VAL A 197 -20.26 0.80 3.55
N THR A 198 -20.78 0.00 4.47
CA THR A 198 -19.98 -0.82 5.37
C THR A 198 -19.30 -1.98 4.63
N GLY A 199 -18.18 -2.45 5.16
CA GLY A 199 -17.40 -3.57 4.64
C GLY A 199 -16.07 -3.67 5.35
N GLY A 200 -15.85 -4.74 6.11
CA GLY A 200 -14.56 -4.96 6.77
C GLY A 200 -13.63 -5.83 5.94
N ASN A 201 -12.75 -6.54 6.64
CA ASN A 201 -11.65 -7.31 6.03
C ASN A 201 -12.17 -8.55 5.28
N TYR A 202 -11.27 -9.15 4.51
CA TYR A 202 -11.56 -10.38 3.78
C TYR A 202 -12.00 -11.52 4.72
N THR A 203 -11.38 -11.66 5.88
CA THR A 203 -11.61 -12.79 6.80
C THR A 203 -12.87 -12.66 7.63
N THR A 204 -13.30 -11.42 7.92
CA THR A 204 -14.48 -11.15 8.76
C THR A 204 -15.78 -11.23 7.98
N HIS A 205 -15.73 -10.98 6.67
CA HIS A 205 -16.90 -10.93 5.78
C HIS A 205 -18.04 -10.06 6.33
N ASP A 206 -17.72 -8.99 7.07
CA ASP A 206 -18.69 -8.14 7.74
C ASP A 206 -19.07 -6.93 6.87
N GLY A 207 -20.29 -6.42 7.10
CA GLY A 207 -20.85 -5.27 6.39
C GLY A 207 -21.41 -5.60 5.00
N CYS A 208 -21.76 -4.55 4.26
CA CYS A 208 -22.37 -4.65 2.94
C CYS A 208 -21.40 -5.19 1.87
N ARG A 209 -20.17 -4.67 1.83
CA ARG A 209 -19.16 -5.00 0.82
C ARG A 209 -17.78 -5.22 1.45
N PRO A 210 -17.50 -6.41 2.03
CA PRO A 210 -16.18 -6.72 2.58
C PRO A 210 -15.08 -6.70 1.51
N TYR A 211 -13.82 -6.68 1.95
CA TYR A 211 -12.66 -6.70 1.05
C TYR A 211 -12.56 -8.04 0.30
N PRO A 212 -12.37 -8.06 -1.03
CA PRO A 212 -12.45 -9.30 -1.81
C PRO A 212 -11.14 -10.08 -1.88
N PHE A 213 -10.01 -9.49 -1.48
CA PHE A 213 -8.69 -10.10 -1.62
C PHE A 213 -8.18 -10.60 -0.27
N ALA A 214 -7.67 -11.83 -0.27
CA ALA A 214 -7.12 -12.43 0.94
C ALA A 214 -5.88 -11.67 1.43
N PRO A 215 -5.68 -11.57 2.75
CA PRO A 215 -4.43 -11.08 3.31
C PRO A 215 -3.28 -12.04 2.96
N CYS A 216 -2.06 -11.52 2.86
CA CYS A 216 -0.93 -12.32 2.41
C CYS A 216 0.40 -11.83 3.00
N ASN A 217 1.43 -12.68 2.94
CA ASN A 217 2.72 -12.40 3.56
C ASN A 217 3.50 -11.30 2.81
N HIS A 218 3.49 -10.08 3.36
CA HIS A 218 4.36 -8.97 2.92
C HIS A 218 5.77 -8.99 3.55
N HIS A 219 6.15 -10.08 4.22
CA HIS A 219 7.39 -10.22 4.98
C HIS A 219 7.87 -11.69 5.03
N SER A 220 8.92 -11.99 5.80
CA SER A 220 9.69 -13.23 5.66
C SER A 220 9.05 -14.50 6.23
N ASN A 221 8.32 -14.39 7.35
CA ASN A 221 7.94 -15.50 8.23
C ASN A 221 6.52 -15.30 8.78
N GLY A 222 5.56 -15.05 7.90
CA GLY A 222 4.19 -14.79 8.32
C GLY A 222 3.37 -16.06 8.39
N THR A 223 2.29 -15.97 9.16
CA THR A 223 1.28 -17.02 9.26
C THR A 223 0.35 -17.04 8.04
N LEU A 224 0.38 -15.99 7.22
CA LEU A 224 -0.42 -15.90 6.00
C LEU A 224 0.25 -16.67 4.83
N GLY A 225 -0.51 -16.93 3.76
CA GLY A 225 0.04 -17.51 2.53
C GLY A 225 0.92 -16.52 1.77
N PRO A 226 1.76 -16.97 0.82
CA PRO A 226 2.51 -16.04 -0.04
C PRO A 226 1.54 -15.17 -0.84
N CYS A 227 1.84 -13.88 -1.01
CA CYS A 227 1.08 -13.06 -1.93
C CYS A 227 1.31 -13.52 -3.38
N SER A 228 0.37 -13.18 -4.26
CA SER A 228 0.51 -13.40 -5.70
C SER A 228 1.81 -12.75 -6.23
N HIS A 229 2.32 -13.23 -7.37
CA HIS A 229 3.42 -12.54 -8.06
C HIS A 229 2.92 -11.47 -9.03
N ASP A 230 1.60 -11.27 -9.11
CA ASP A 230 0.93 -10.24 -9.90
C ASP A 230 0.06 -9.34 -9.01
N LEU A 231 -0.32 -8.18 -9.54
CA LEU A 231 -1.29 -7.29 -8.90
C LEU A 231 -2.71 -7.80 -9.08
N GLU A 232 -3.51 -7.65 -8.03
CA GLU A 232 -4.94 -7.94 -8.07
C GLU A 232 -5.67 -6.99 -9.04
N PRO A 233 -6.65 -7.49 -9.82
CA PRO A 233 -7.44 -6.65 -10.70
C PRO A 233 -8.44 -5.81 -9.90
N THR A 234 -8.69 -4.57 -10.32
CA THR A 234 -9.73 -3.73 -9.69
C THR A 234 -11.10 -4.43 -9.74
N PRO A 235 -11.77 -4.65 -8.60
CA PRO A 235 -13.07 -5.29 -8.58
C PRO A 235 -14.11 -4.47 -9.35
N ILE A 236 -15.09 -5.15 -9.94
CA ILE A 236 -16.22 -4.48 -10.58
C ILE A 236 -17.04 -3.74 -9.52
N CYS A 237 -17.44 -2.49 -9.83
CA CYS A 237 -18.36 -1.74 -8.97
C CYS A 237 -19.72 -2.44 -8.94
N LYS A 238 -20.09 -2.99 -7.77
CA LYS A 238 -21.40 -3.58 -7.52
C LYS A 238 -22.15 -2.70 -6.52
N LYS A 239 -23.24 -2.08 -6.95
CA LYS A 239 -24.14 -1.30 -6.08
C LYS A 239 -25.15 -2.21 -5.35
N ALA A 240 -24.63 -3.27 -4.76
CA ALA A 240 -25.39 -4.28 -4.03
C ALA A 240 -24.53 -4.82 -2.89
N CYS A 241 -25.17 -5.17 -1.77
CA CYS A 241 -24.51 -5.84 -0.66
C CYS A 241 -24.38 -7.35 -0.93
N GLN A 242 -23.49 -8.02 -0.20
CA GLN A 242 -23.45 -9.47 -0.17
C GLN A 242 -24.80 -10.05 0.31
N SER A 243 -25.14 -11.25 -0.15
CA SER A 243 -26.45 -11.88 0.07
C SER A 243 -26.78 -12.14 1.54
N THR A 244 -25.76 -12.30 2.38
CA THR A 244 -25.88 -12.50 3.84
C THR A 244 -26.20 -11.22 4.59
N TYR A 245 -26.02 -10.05 3.96
CA TYR A 245 -26.21 -8.75 4.59
C TYR A 245 -27.60 -8.18 4.28
N LYS A 246 -28.39 -7.92 5.33
CA LYS A 246 -29.82 -7.59 5.22
C LYS A 246 -30.11 -6.15 4.78
N ILE A 247 -29.20 -5.21 5.07
CA ILE A 247 -29.41 -3.80 4.76
C ILE A 247 -29.11 -3.58 3.27
N GLN A 248 -30.02 -2.86 2.59
CA GLN A 248 -29.84 -2.53 1.18
C GLN A 248 -28.66 -1.56 0.98
N TYR A 249 -27.95 -1.69 -0.14
CA TYR A 249 -26.79 -0.87 -0.47
C TYR A 249 -27.02 0.63 -0.31
N SER A 250 -28.17 1.14 -0.78
CA SER A 250 -28.51 2.57 -0.67
C SER A 250 -28.79 3.02 0.76
N LYS A 251 -29.22 2.12 1.64
CA LYS A 251 -29.55 2.40 3.05
C LYS A 251 -28.36 2.23 3.99
N ASP A 252 -27.31 1.55 3.55
CA ASP A 252 -26.08 1.32 4.32
C ASP A 252 -25.03 2.42 4.10
N LYS A 253 -25.36 3.51 3.39
CA LYS A 253 -24.44 4.60 3.04
C LYS A 253 -24.18 5.56 4.20
N TYR A 254 -22.90 5.80 4.46
CA TYR A 254 -22.37 6.82 5.37
C TYR A 254 -21.79 7.96 4.56
N TYR A 255 -22.18 9.21 4.88
CA TYR A 255 -21.81 10.39 4.12
C TYR A 255 -20.87 11.30 4.91
N GLY A 256 -19.92 11.91 4.20
CA GLY A 256 -19.15 13.03 4.72
C GLY A 256 -19.98 14.31 4.68
N LEU A 257 -19.80 15.17 5.68
CA LEU A 257 -20.31 16.54 5.68
C LEU A 257 -19.45 17.43 4.79
N LYS A 258 -18.12 17.33 4.93
CA LYS A 258 -17.12 18.05 4.14
C LYS A 258 -15.80 17.27 4.12
N ALA A 259 -15.02 17.51 3.08
CA ALA A 259 -13.65 17.04 2.90
C ALA A 259 -12.73 18.25 2.73
N TYR A 260 -11.48 18.14 3.18
CA TYR A 260 -10.51 19.22 3.15
C TYR A 260 -9.08 18.67 3.22
N SER A 261 -8.13 19.43 2.67
CA SER A 261 -6.71 19.22 2.89
C SER A 261 -6.23 20.04 4.08
N LEU A 262 -5.11 19.68 4.68
CA LEU A 262 -4.45 20.48 5.71
C LEU A 262 -3.27 21.25 5.12
N HIS A 263 -2.98 22.41 5.71
CA HIS A 263 -1.74 23.10 5.45
C HIS A 263 -0.55 22.23 5.87
N ASN A 264 0.53 22.23 5.07
CA ASN A 264 1.77 21.51 5.35
C ASN A 264 2.53 22.16 6.53
N LYS A 265 2.01 21.96 7.74
CA LYS A 265 2.58 22.38 9.03
C LYS A 265 2.26 21.28 10.05
N ALA A 266 3.28 20.74 10.71
CA ALA A 266 3.08 19.69 11.72
C ALA A 266 2.06 20.09 12.81
N SER A 267 2.05 21.36 13.23
CA SER A 267 1.08 21.86 14.21
C SER A 267 -0.38 21.75 13.73
N ASP A 268 -0.64 21.90 12.43
CA ASP A 268 -2.00 21.82 11.89
C ASP A 268 -2.48 20.37 11.84
N LEU A 269 -1.60 19.43 11.49
CA LEU A 269 -1.87 17.99 11.57
C LEU A 269 -2.10 17.55 13.03
N GLN A 270 -1.29 18.04 13.98
CA GLN A 270 -1.46 17.74 15.41
C GLN A 270 -2.82 18.23 15.92
N LYS A 271 -3.19 19.48 15.64
CA LYS A 271 -4.48 20.05 16.05
C LYS A 271 -5.66 19.35 15.39
N GLU A 272 -5.55 19.01 14.10
CA GLU A 272 -6.58 18.21 13.41
C GLU A 272 -6.78 16.85 14.08
N LEU A 273 -5.69 16.12 14.36
CA LEU A 273 -5.75 14.83 15.04
C LEU A 273 -6.43 14.95 16.41
N MET A 274 -6.07 15.95 17.22
CA MET A 274 -6.64 16.15 18.56
C MET A 274 -8.14 16.43 18.51
N MET A 275 -8.57 17.24 17.55
CA MET A 275 -9.95 17.71 17.48
C MET A 275 -10.88 16.67 16.86
N ASN A 276 -10.42 16.00 15.81
CA ASN A 276 -11.29 15.25 14.92
C ASN A 276 -10.87 13.79 14.74
N GLY A 277 -9.71 13.39 15.26
CA GLY A 277 -9.20 12.03 15.16
C GLY A 277 -8.32 11.74 13.94
N PRO A 278 -7.98 10.46 13.71
CA PRO A 278 -7.07 10.02 12.66
C PRO A 278 -7.39 10.61 11.28
N LEU A 279 -6.36 10.92 10.50
CA LEU A 279 -6.48 11.43 9.12
C LEU A 279 -5.62 10.62 8.16
N GLU A 280 -5.89 10.78 6.86
CA GLU A 280 -5.11 10.12 5.82
C GLU A 280 -3.96 11.04 5.37
N VAL A 281 -2.77 10.46 5.25
CA VAL A 281 -1.59 11.14 4.71
C VAL A 281 -0.95 10.26 3.64
N ALA A 282 -0.14 10.86 2.77
CA ALA A 282 0.66 10.12 1.80
C ALA A 282 2.12 10.54 1.86
N PHE A 283 3.02 9.61 1.53
CA PHE A 283 4.46 9.87 1.48
C PHE A 283 5.12 9.08 0.35
N GLN A 284 6.31 9.52 -0.04
CA GLN A 284 7.16 8.82 -0.99
C GLN A 284 7.83 7.62 -0.31
N VAL A 285 7.53 6.42 -0.79
CA VAL A 285 8.23 5.20 -0.37
C VAL A 285 9.52 5.06 -1.15
N TYR A 286 10.59 4.70 -0.45
CA TYR A 286 11.89 4.33 -0.97
C TYR A 286 12.19 2.86 -0.66
N GLU A 287 13.15 2.26 -1.37
CA GLU A 287 13.50 0.84 -1.18
C GLU A 287 13.91 0.49 0.26
N ASP A 288 14.54 1.41 0.99
CA ASP A 288 14.93 1.19 2.39
C ASP A 288 13.73 1.04 3.34
N PHE A 289 12.62 1.74 3.08
CA PHE A 289 11.39 1.61 3.87
C PHE A 289 10.81 0.21 3.84
N LEU A 290 11.00 -0.53 2.74
CA LEU A 290 10.58 -1.93 2.63
C LEU A 290 11.26 -2.82 3.68
N LEU A 291 12.34 -2.36 4.31
CA LEU A 291 13.10 -3.08 5.34
C LEU A 291 12.74 -2.63 6.76
N TYR A 292 11.82 -1.68 6.94
CA TYR A 292 11.45 -1.17 8.26
C TYR A 292 11.01 -2.29 9.20
N LYS A 293 11.51 -2.23 10.46
CA LYS A 293 11.06 -3.07 11.57
C LYS A 293 10.58 -2.24 12.75
N THR A 294 11.45 -1.39 13.29
CA THR A 294 11.15 -0.59 14.48
C THR A 294 11.92 0.73 14.49
N GLY A 295 11.50 1.66 15.35
CA GLY A 295 12.14 2.97 15.54
C GLY A 295 11.53 4.06 14.66
N VAL A 296 12.19 5.21 14.57
CA VAL A 296 11.71 6.36 13.79
C VAL A 296 12.35 6.35 12.41
N TYR A 297 11.59 6.01 11.38
CA TYR A 297 12.07 5.94 10.00
C TYR A 297 12.54 7.32 9.52
N GLN A 298 13.70 7.30 8.86
CA GLN A 298 14.28 8.38 8.07
C GLN A 298 14.88 7.72 6.84
N HIS A 299 14.65 8.30 5.66
CA HIS A 299 15.24 7.80 4.44
C HIS A 299 16.76 8.00 4.45
N HIS A 300 17.50 6.97 4.07
CA HIS A 300 18.96 7.01 3.97
C HIS A 300 19.49 6.50 2.63
N THR A 301 18.79 5.60 1.95
CA THR A 301 19.27 4.99 0.70
C THR A 301 18.17 4.31 -0.10
N GLY A 302 18.48 3.94 -1.33
CA GLY A 302 17.57 3.22 -2.21
C GLY A 302 16.70 4.14 -3.08
N SER A 303 16.19 3.56 -4.15
CA SER A 303 15.43 4.30 -5.17
C SER A 303 14.01 4.61 -4.70
N ALA A 304 13.42 5.66 -5.25
CA ALA A 304 12.00 5.96 -5.07
C ALA A 304 11.13 4.87 -5.73
N LEU A 305 10.15 4.36 -5.00
CA LEU A 305 9.25 3.28 -5.44
C LEU A 305 7.88 3.78 -5.86
N GLY A 306 7.31 4.74 -5.13
CA GLY A 306 6.01 5.31 -5.44
C GLY A 306 5.41 6.05 -4.24
N GLY A 307 4.27 6.71 -4.44
CA GLY A 307 3.52 7.30 -3.34
C GLY A 307 2.69 6.24 -2.63
N HIS A 308 2.67 6.26 -1.31
CA HIS A 308 1.87 5.35 -0.48
C HIS A 308 1.02 6.15 0.51
N ALA A 309 -0.24 5.77 0.67
CA ALA A 309 -1.18 6.42 1.58
C ALA A 309 -1.37 5.55 2.81
N VAL A 310 -1.43 6.20 3.97
CA VAL A 310 -1.47 5.57 5.29
C VAL A 310 -2.31 6.42 6.22
N ARG A 311 -2.69 5.83 7.36
CA ARG A 311 -3.48 6.51 8.39
C ARG A 311 -2.58 7.03 9.50
N LEU A 312 -2.64 8.34 9.74
CA LEU A 312 -1.94 9.02 10.83
C LEU A 312 -2.80 8.99 12.10
N LEU A 313 -2.27 8.49 13.22
CA LEU A 313 -3.02 8.32 14.47
C LEU A 313 -2.42 9.06 15.68
N GLY A 314 -1.21 9.60 15.57
CA GLY A 314 -0.58 10.24 16.72
C GLY A 314 0.83 10.73 16.46
N TRP A 315 1.49 11.16 17.52
CA TRP A 315 2.88 11.59 17.52
C TRP A 315 3.52 11.39 18.89
N GLY A 316 4.84 11.50 18.93
CA GLY A 316 5.59 11.57 20.17
C GLY A 316 7.04 11.93 19.93
N GLU A 317 7.88 11.53 20.86
CA GLU A 317 9.32 11.60 20.77
C GLU A 317 9.94 10.27 21.22
N GLN A 318 10.97 9.79 20.52
CA GLN A 318 11.71 8.60 20.91
C GLN A 318 13.20 8.92 20.90
N ASN A 319 13.83 8.91 22.07
CA ASN A 319 15.25 9.23 22.25
C ASN A 319 15.65 10.60 21.65
N GLY A 320 14.86 11.65 21.90
CA GLY A 320 15.11 12.99 21.35
C GLY A 320 14.64 13.19 19.90
N VAL A 321 14.02 12.19 19.29
CA VAL A 321 13.61 12.23 17.87
C VAL A 321 12.10 12.33 17.76
N PRO A 322 11.56 13.45 17.25
CA PRO A 322 10.12 13.61 17.08
C PRO A 322 9.60 12.69 15.97
N TYR A 323 8.47 12.06 16.20
CA TYR A 323 7.86 11.17 15.22
C TYR A 323 6.36 11.37 15.06
N TRP A 324 5.86 10.95 13.91
CA TRP A 324 4.47 10.61 13.64
C TRP A 324 4.25 9.10 13.85
N LEU A 325 3.11 8.72 14.41
CA LEU A 325 2.68 7.32 14.58
C LEU A 325 1.63 6.99 13.52
N LEU A 326 1.90 5.98 12.70
CA LEU A 326 1.07 5.63 11.55
C LEU A 326 0.71 4.15 11.53
N ALA A 327 -0.50 3.88 11.04
CA ALA A 327 -0.99 2.55 10.72
C ALA A 327 -0.77 2.30 9.22
N ASN A 328 -0.11 1.19 8.89
CA ASN A 328 0.07 0.75 7.52
C ASN A 328 -1.06 -0.20 7.11
N SER A 329 -1.15 -0.48 5.81
CA SER A 329 -2.17 -1.34 5.19
C SER A 329 -1.59 -2.66 4.66
N TRP A 330 -0.49 -3.14 5.26
CA TRP A 330 0.21 -4.39 4.89
C TRP A 330 0.20 -5.42 6.01
N ASN A 331 -0.94 -5.54 6.71
CA ASN A 331 -1.18 -6.41 7.86
C ASN A 331 -0.28 -6.18 9.08
N THR A 332 -0.60 -6.89 10.17
CA THR A 332 0.05 -6.78 11.47
C THR A 332 1.43 -7.45 11.51
N GLU A 333 1.81 -8.24 10.51
CA GLU A 333 3.09 -8.95 10.51
C GLU A 333 4.23 -8.11 9.88
N TRP A 334 3.87 -6.98 9.26
CA TRP A 334 4.83 -6.00 8.76
C TRP A 334 5.19 -4.96 9.84
N GLY A 335 6.45 -4.51 9.86
CA GLY A 335 6.89 -3.42 10.73
C GLY A 335 6.73 -3.72 12.22
N ASP A 336 6.16 -2.75 12.94
CA ASP A 336 5.90 -2.80 14.38
C ASP A 336 4.42 -3.13 14.61
N GLU A 337 4.06 -4.41 14.46
CA GLU A 337 2.68 -4.90 14.53
C GLU A 337 1.72 -4.21 13.52
N GLY A 338 2.22 -3.90 12.32
CA GLY A 338 1.51 -3.15 11.28
C GLY A 338 1.62 -1.63 11.38
N PHE A 339 2.20 -1.13 12.48
CA PHE A 339 2.47 0.28 12.68
C PHE A 339 3.91 0.64 12.26
N PHE A 340 4.14 1.93 12.08
CA PHE A 340 5.48 2.49 11.96
C PHE A 340 5.53 3.91 12.49
N LYS A 341 6.75 4.38 12.72
CA LYS A 341 7.01 5.78 13.05
C LYS A 341 7.88 6.39 11.97
N ILE A 342 7.60 7.64 11.60
CA ILE A 342 8.41 8.44 10.66
C ILE A 342 8.72 9.79 11.28
N TYR A 343 9.86 10.37 10.91
CA TYR A 343 10.30 11.66 11.44
C TYR A 343 9.24 12.76 11.21
N ARG A 344 8.95 13.53 12.26
CA ARG A 344 7.98 14.64 12.24
C ARG A 344 8.67 16.00 12.25
N GLY A 345 8.08 16.97 11.54
CA GLY A 345 8.45 18.39 11.59
C GLY A 345 9.41 18.85 10.51
N ARG A 346 9.74 18.00 9.54
CA ARG A 346 10.58 18.34 8.38
C ARG A 346 10.01 17.84 7.05
N ASP A 347 8.74 17.44 7.05
CA ASP A 347 8.08 16.84 5.90
C ASP A 347 8.84 15.64 5.31
N GLU A 348 9.30 14.74 6.19
CA GLU A 348 10.08 13.55 5.79
C GLU A 348 9.33 12.75 4.73
N CYS A 349 9.96 12.54 3.58
CA CYS A 349 9.35 11.87 2.42
C CYS A 349 8.03 12.52 1.92
N GLY A 350 7.74 13.76 2.29
CA GLY A 350 6.49 14.45 1.95
C GLY A 350 5.28 14.07 2.83
N ILE A 351 5.48 13.43 3.99
CA ILE A 351 4.41 12.92 4.85
C ILE A 351 3.45 14.01 5.38
N GLU A 352 3.88 15.27 5.45
CA GLU A 352 3.08 16.41 5.93
C GLU A 352 2.44 17.18 4.76
N SER A 353 2.85 16.91 3.52
CA SER A 353 2.38 17.61 2.31
C SER A 353 0.99 17.17 1.82
N GLU A 354 0.62 15.90 1.97
CA GLU A 354 -0.56 15.30 1.35
C GLU A 354 -1.58 14.83 2.41
N ALA A 355 -1.82 15.67 3.41
CA ALA A 355 -2.75 15.39 4.50
C ALA A 355 -4.19 15.76 4.11
N VAL A 356 -5.10 14.78 4.19
CA VAL A 356 -6.52 14.93 3.85
C VAL A 356 -7.42 14.33 4.92
N ALA A 357 -8.52 15.03 5.17
CA ALA A 357 -9.48 14.68 6.20
C ALA A 357 -10.90 15.14 5.83
N GLY A 358 -11.84 14.87 6.73
CA GLY A 358 -13.23 15.26 6.58
C GLY A 358 -14.02 15.09 7.87
N LEU A 359 -15.23 15.64 7.89
CA LEU A 359 -16.15 15.50 9.03
C LEU A 359 -17.33 14.62 8.64
N TYR A 360 -17.79 13.76 9.56
CA TYR A 360 -18.94 12.90 9.33
C TYR A 360 -20.26 13.68 9.36
N LYS A 361 -21.16 13.39 8.42
CA LYS A 361 -22.53 13.92 8.41
C LYS A 361 -23.41 13.08 9.34
N LYS A 362 -23.59 13.55 10.57
CA LYS A 362 -24.47 12.88 11.55
C LYS A 362 -25.90 12.79 10.98
N PRO A 363 -26.62 11.67 11.19
CA PRO A 363 -28.05 11.61 10.89
C PRO A 363 -28.78 12.72 11.66
N THR A 364 -29.59 13.51 10.97
CA THR A 364 -30.41 14.58 11.54
C THR A 364 -31.64 14.02 12.23
#